data_AF-A0A0J9U2Q9-F1
#
_entry.id   AF-A0A0J9U2Q9-F1
#
_cell.length_a   1.000
_cell.length_b   1.000
_cell.length_c   1.000
_cell.angle_alpha   90.00
_cell.angle_beta   90.00
_cell.angle_gamma   90.00
#
_symmetry.space_group_name_H-M   'P 1'
#
loop_
_entity.id
_entity.type
_entity.pdbx_description
1 polymer ?
#
loop_
_entity_poly.entity_id
_entity_poly.type
_entity_poly.pdbx_seq_one_letter_code
_entity_poly.pdbx_strand_id
1 'polypeptide(L)'
;MNEPKDGAPKRMNNYQKNKERIKRIKLEGQKRRAETGETRETEEARQTRERPPNLKKYALCVGYVGSRYHGCQGQGKDCMTIENEIERTLIKMNAVGGGGRRKNFNFCQSRSARTDLGVHALYNVFVYQVDLSCGGAVGGGASGGAENVVANGDAEGVVAANADAASREVATNEATTDEATPHSAALAERTKKEKKFRQLLNEHLPEDIRCFDMHRVTKSFDARKFCSFRLYEYLFPVCVLSEVAVRDEYRDVFGEALQVIEGRVEELRRGKRRRGGPQKGGGEAAQQSGGDVAAAQKGADE
;
A
#
# COMPACT_ATOMS: atom_id res chain seq x y z
N MET A 1 -37.50 -0.02 30.39
CA MET A 1 -36.16 0.47 30.76
C MET A 1 -35.18 -0.64 30.44
N ASN A 2 -34.37 -0.51 29.38
CA ASN A 2 -33.32 -1.48 29.04
C ASN A 2 -32.00 -0.72 29.10
N GLU A 3 -31.19 -1.00 30.11
CA GLU A 3 -29.84 -0.46 30.24
C GLU A 3 -28.89 -1.10 29.20
N PRO A 4 -27.93 -0.34 28.64
CA PRO A 4 -26.95 -0.87 27.71
C PRO A 4 -25.83 -1.61 28.46
N LYS A 5 -25.53 -2.85 28.01
CA LYS A 5 -24.39 -3.63 28.50
C LYS A 5 -23.07 -2.96 28.09
N ASP A 6 -22.45 -2.27 29.05
CA ASP A 6 -21.11 -1.72 28.94
C ASP A 6 -20.05 -2.80 29.17
N GLY A 7 -18.92 -2.76 28.44
CA GLY A 7 -17.70 -3.49 28.85
C GLY A 7 -17.03 -4.46 27.87
N ALA A 8 -17.34 -4.46 26.57
CA ALA A 8 -16.48 -5.16 25.61
C ALA A 8 -15.22 -4.31 25.32
N PRO A 9 -13.99 -4.80 25.57
CA PRO A 9 -12.78 -4.01 25.29
C PRO A 9 -12.73 -3.66 23.80
N LYS A 10 -12.54 -2.36 23.50
CA LYS A 10 -12.39 -1.87 22.11
C LYS A 10 -11.36 -2.72 21.39
N ARG A 11 -11.78 -3.39 20.31
CA ARG A 11 -10.93 -4.23 19.47
C ARG A 11 -9.71 -3.42 19.02
N MET A 12 -8.57 -3.68 19.64
CA MET A 12 -7.35 -2.90 19.42
C MET A 12 -6.86 -3.07 17.98
N ASN A 13 -6.49 -1.95 17.36
CA ASN A 13 -5.83 -1.96 16.05
C ASN A 13 -4.42 -2.57 16.17
N ASN A 14 -3.90 -3.14 15.09
CA ASN A 14 -2.58 -3.76 14.98
C ASN A 14 -1.46 -2.86 15.51
N TYR A 15 -1.54 -1.54 15.28
CA TYR A 15 -0.59 -0.57 15.84
C TYR A 15 -0.60 -0.55 17.38
N GLN A 16 -1.79 -0.56 17.99
CA GLN A 16 -1.94 -0.55 19.45
C GLN A 16 -1.43 -1.85 20.04
N LYS A 17 -1.78 -2.99 19.43
CA LYS A 17 -1.25 -4.31 19.82
C LYS A 17 0.27 -4.36 19.75
N ASN A 18 0.87 -3.84 18.68
CA ASN A 18 2.32 -3.81 18.53
C ASN A 18 2.99 -2.83 19.52
N LYS A 19 2.35 -1.67 19.80
CA LYS A 19 2.82 -0.70 20.81
C LYS A 19 2.82 -1.30 22.21
N GLU A 20 1.77 -2.02 22.58
CA GLU A 20 1.67 -2.73 23.86
C GLU A 20 2.67 -3.88 23.95
N ARG A 21 2.86 -4.64 22.87
CA ARG A 21 3.88 -5.69 22.77
C ARG A 21 5.27 -5.12 23.06
N ILE A 22 5.63 -4.00 22.41
CA ILE A 22 6.92 -3.33 22.64
C ILE A 22 7.05 -2.84 24.08
N LYS A 23 5.98 -2.27 24.66
CA LYS A 23 5.98 -1.88 26.08
C LYS A 23 6.22 -3.07 27.01
N ARG A 24 5.55 -4.21 26.76
CA ARG A 24 5.69 -5.43 27.55
C ARG A 24 7.11 -5.98 27.50
N ILE A 25 7.71 -6.06 26.31
CA ILE A 25 9.10 -6.52 26.13
C ILE A 25 10.08 -5.62 26.91
N LYS A 26 9.87 -4.29 26.88
CA LYS A 26 10.70 -3.35 27.65
C LYS A 26 10.57 -3.55 29.16
N LEU A 27 9.33 -3.76 29.63
CA LEU A 27 9.04 -3.98 31.05
C LEU A 27 9.59 -5.33 31.54
N GLU A 28 9.44 -6.40 30.76
CA GLU A 28 10.06 -7.71 31.03
C GLU A 28 11.60 -7.60 31.05
N GLY A 29 12.18 -6.81 30.14
CA GLY A 29 13.62 -6.53 30.14
C GLY A 29 14.10 -5.78 31.39
N GLN A 30 13.30 -4.83 31.90
CA GLN A 30 13.60 -4.09 33.13
C GLN A 30 13.41 -4.95 34.38
N LYS A 31 12.36 -5.77 34.45
CA LYS A 31 12.11 -6.69 35.58
C LYS A 31 13.23 -7.71 35.72
N ARG A 32 13.65 -8.35 34.63
CA ARG A 32 14.80 -9.27 34.67
C ARG A 32 16.05 -8.60 35.24
N ARG A 33 16.36 -7.37 34.81
CA ARG A 33 17.53 -6.62 35.32
C ARG A 33 17.44 -6.29 36.82
N ALA A 34 16.23 -6.10 37.33
CA ALA A 34 15.99 -5.86 38.75
C ALA A 34 16.05 -7.14 39.59
N GLU A 35 15.65 -8.29 39.02
CA GLU A 35 15.59 -9.58 39.71
C GLU A 35 16.95 -10.33 39.73
N THR A 36 17.75 -10.26 38.66
CA THR A 36 19.03 -10.99 38.58
C THR A 36 20.25 -10.19 39.04
N GLY A 37 20.11 -8.90 39.33
CA GLY A 37 21.24 -8.06 39.76
C GLY A 37 22.40 -7.99 38.74
N GLU A 38 22.16 -8.30 37.46
CA GLU A 38 23.15 -8.28 36.39
C GLU A 38 23.70 -6.86 36.17
N THR A 39 24.79 -6.54 36.85
CA THR A 39 25.63 -5.38 36.56
C THR A 39 26.73 -5.82 35.60
N ARG A 40 26.60 -5.35 34.35
CA ARG A 40 27.46 -5.63 33.18
C ARG A 40 27.55 -7.10 32.76
N GLU A 41 26.86 -7.39 31.65
CA GLU A 41 27.01 -8.60 30.85
C GLU A 41 28.47 -8.73 30.38
N THR A 42 29.04 -9.95 30.47
CA THR A 42 30.37 -10.26 29.91
C THR A 42 30.38 -10.08 28.39
N GLU A 43 31.51 -9.62 27.84
CA GLU A 43 31.71 -9.31 26.41
C GLU A 43 31.28 -10.47 25.49
N GLU A 44 31.50 -11.72 25.92
CA GLU A 44 31.17 -12.96 25.19
C GLU A 44 29.65 -13.27 25.14
N ALA A 45 28.91 -13.02 26.22
CA ALA A 45 27.45 -13.15 26.24
C ALA A 45 26.77 -12.05 25.38
N ARG A 46 27.46 -10.92 25.22
CA ARG A 46 27.04 -9.80 24.38
C ARG A 46 27.26 -10.07 22.89
N GLN A 47 28.30 -10.82 22.55
CA GLN A 47 28.60 -11.26 21.18
C GLN A 47 27.69 -12.40 20.69
N THR A 48 27.20 -13.25 21.60
CA THR A 48 26.30 -14.38 21.28
C THR A 48 24.81 -14.02 21.27
N ARG A 49 24.42 -12.88 21.85
CA ARG A 49 23.05 -12.36 21.71
C ARG A 49 22.84 -11.78 20.32
N GLU A 50 21.89 -12.35 19.56
CA GLU A 50 21.34 -11.71 18.37
C GLU A 50 21.00 -10.25 18.69
N ARG A 51 21.60 -9.31 17.94
CA ARG A 51 21.35 -7.87 18.10
C ARG A 51 19.84 -7.63 18.08
N PRO A 52 19.28 -6.90 19.07
CA PRO A 52 17.84 -6.63 19.07
C PRO A 52 17.45 -5.90 17.78
N PRO A 53 16.35 -6.30 17.12
CA PRO A 53 16.01 -5.78 15.80
C PRO A 53 15.73 -4.27 15.87
N ASN A 54 16.36 -3.51 14.97
CA ASN A 54 16.20 -2.06 14.84
C ASN A 54 14.98 -1.71 13.98
N LEU A 55 13.81 -2.16 14.43
CA LEU A 55 12.54 -2.00 13.73
C LEU A 55 12.17 -0.51 13.59
N LYS A 56 12.13 -0.04 12.36
CA LYS A 56 11.67 1.30 11.98
C LYS A 56 10.44 1.18 11.10
N LYS A 57 9.59 2.21 11.10
CA LYS A 57 8.33 2.20 10.36
C LYS A 57 8.57 2.66 8.92
N TYR A 58 8.13 1.85 7.96
CA TYR A 58 8.28 2.09 6.53
C TYR A 58 6.94 1.91 5.82
N ALA A 59 6.69 2.75 4.82
CA ALA A 59 5.67 2.55 3.81
C ALA A 59 6.31 1.87 2.61
N LEU A 60 5.80 0.70 2.23
CA LEU A 60 6.16 -0.06 1.04
C LEU A 60 5.14 0.24 -0.05
N CYS A 61 5.62 0.63 -1.23
CA CYS A 61 4.82 0.91 -2.41
C CYS A 61 4.86 -0.30 -3.32
N VAL A 62 3.76 -1.05 -3.37
CA VAL A 62 3.73 -2.41 -3.92
C VAL A 62 2.69 -2.51 -5.04
N GLY A 63 3.10 -3.07 -6.18
CA GLY A 63 2.18 -3.57 -7.21
C GLY A 63 2.09 -5.08 -7.17
N TYR A 64 0.96 -5.61 -7.64
CA TYR A 64 0.73 -7.04 -7.69
C TYR A 64 -0.33 -7.46 -8.72
N VAL A 65 -0.15 -8.66 -9.26
CA VAL A 65 -1.14 -9.37 -10.05
C VAL A 65 -2.02 -10.18 -9.10
N GLY A 66 -3.30 -9.79 -8.98
CA GLY A 66 -4.20 -10.32 -7.94
C GLY A 66 -4.82 -11.67 -8.23
N SER A 67 -4.71 -12.20 -9.46
CA SER A 67 -5.51 -13.32 -9.96
C SER A 67 -5.51 -14.57 -9.08
N ARG A 68 -4.36 -14.92 -8.48
CA ARG A 68 -4.22 -16.11 -7.62
C ARG A 68 -4.34 -15.83 -6.13
N TYR A 69 -4.67 -14.59 -5.75
CA TYR A 69 -4.69 -14.14 -4.36
C TYR A 69 -6.10 -13.85 -3.88
N HIS A 70 -6.39 -14.24 -2.64
CA HIS A 70 -7.66 -14.04 -1.93
C HIS A 70 -7.79 -12.61 -1.38
N GLY A 71 -7.48 -11.64 -2.24
CA GLY A 71 -7.35 -10.23 -1.92
C GLY A 71 -6.04 -9.90 -1.23
N CYS A 72 -5.90 -8.63 -0.85
CA CYS A 72 -4.64 -8.17 -0.28
C CYS A 72 -4.51 -8.45 1.23
N GLN A 73 -5.62 -8.61 1.96
CA GLN A 73 -5.62 -8.67 3.42
C GLN A 73 -5.22 -10.03 3.95
N GLY A 74 -4.24 -10.08 4.85
CA GLY A 74 -3.84 -11.27 5.58
C GLY A 74 -5.04 -11.96 6.23
N GLN A 75 -5.22 -13.24 5.94
CA GLN A 75 -6.26 -14.10 6.48
C GLN A 75 -5.64 -15.44 6.86
N GLY A 76 -5.56 -15.78 8.15
CA GLY A 76 -4.84 -16.99 8.57
C GLY A 76 -3.38 -17.01 8.09
N LYS A 77 -2.65 -18.09 8.37
CA LYS A 77 -1.25 -18.23 7.93
C LYS A 77 -1.13 -18.85 6.54
N ASP A 78 -2.10 -19.68 6.18
CA ASP A 78 -2.02 -20.55 5.00
C ASP A 78 -2.76 -19.95 3.79
N CYS A 79 -3.55 -18.89 3.97
CA CYS A 79 -4.22 -18.24 2.85
C CYS A 79 -3.22 -17.49 1.98
N MET A 80 -3.40 -17.59 0.66
CA MET A 80 -2.62 -16.85 -0.31
C MET A 80 -3.22 -15.45 -0.47
N THR A 81 -2.69 -14.51 0.30
CA THR A 81 -3.03 -13.08 0.19
C THR A 81 -1.76 -12.27 0.04
N ILE A 82 -1.88 -11.05 -0.52
CA ILE A 82 -0.70 -10.20 -0.78
C ILE A 82 0.09 -9.92 0.51
N GLU A 83 -0.60 -9.59 1.61
CA GLU A 83 0.06 -9.40 2.90
C GLU A 83 0.74 -10.66 3.42
N ASN A 84 0.12 -11.83 3.27
CA ASN A 84 0.73 -13.07 3.74
C ASN A 84 2.03 -13.35 3.00
N GLU A 85 2.12 -13.09 1.69
CA GLU A 85 3.39 -13.24 0.96
C GLU A 85 4.45 -12.21 1.37
N ILE A 86 4.07 -10.94 1.50
CA ILE A 86 4.99 -9.91 1.98
C ILE A 86 5.50 -10.27 3.37
N GLU A 87 4.63 -10.69 4.28
CA GLU A 87 5.01 -11.06 5.64
C GLU A 87 5.86 -12.34 5.70
N ARG A 88 5.51 -13.38 4.93
CA ARG A 88 6.36 -14.58 4.77
C ARG A 88 7.77 -14.19 4.34
N THR A 89 7.87 -13.32 3.35
CA THR A 89 9.13 -12.84 2.80
C THR A 89 9.92 -12.03 3.83
N LEU A 90 9.27 -11.08 4.51
CA LEU A 90 9.91 -10.29 5.57
C LEU A 90 10.38 -11.15 6.75
N ILE A 91 9.64 -12.21 7.11
CA ILE A 91 10.05 -13.18 8.15
C ILE A 91 11.26 -13.97 7.67
N LYS A 92 11.25 -14.47 6.42
CA LYS A 92 12.36 -15.20 5.80
C LYS A 92 13.65 -14.37 5.79
N MET A 93 13.53 -13.08 5.52
CA MET A 93 14.63 -12.11 5.54
C MET A 93 15.07 -11.69 6.94
N ASN A 94 14.40 -12.16 8.01
CA ASN A 94 14.57 -11.67 9.38
C ASN A 94 14.38 -10.15 9.53
N ALA A 95 13.61 -9.53 8.63
CA ALA A 95 13.31 -8.11 8.62
C ALA A 95 12.23 -7.74 9.65
N VAL A 96 11.42 -8.73 10.07
CA VAL A 96 10.37 -8.60 11.09
C VAL A 96 10.47 -9.73 12.11
N GLY A 97 9.95 -9.48 13.33
CA GLY A 97 9.72 -10.56 14.30
C GLY A 97 10.94 -11.05 15.11
N GLY A 98 12.05 -10.31 15.16
CA GLY A 98 13.22 -10.66 15.98
C GLY A 98 12.92 -10.75 17.48
N GLY A 99 13.47 -11.78 18.14
CA GLY A 99 13.34 -12.04 19.57
C GLY A 99 12.47 -13.26 19.92
N GLY A 100 13.01 -14.47 19.72
CA GLY A 100 12.68 -15.72 20.44
C GLY A 100 11.23 -16.25 20.44
N ARG A 101 10.24 -15.51 19.94
CA ARG A 101 8.83 -15.93 19.89
C ARG A 101 8.22 -15.54 18.55
N ARG A 102 8.48 -16.37 17.54
CA ARG A 102 7.79 -16.36 16.24
C ARG A 102 6.39 -16.93 16.39
N LYS A 103 5.45 -16.18 16.97
CA LYS A 103 4.02 -16.48 16.84
C LYS A 103 3.22 -15.24 16.50
N ASN A 104 2.59 -15.37 15.32
CA ASN A 104 1.47 -14.62 14.72
C ASN A 104 1.91 -13.66 13.61
N PHE A 105 1.71 -14.12 12.36
CA PHE A 105 1.42 -13.26 11.20
C PHE A 105 0.44 -12.15 11.60
N ASN A 106 0.41 -11.04 10.84
CA ASN A 106 -0.27 -9.75 11.06
C ASN A 106 0.69 -8.63 11.53
N PHE A 107 1.80 -8.46 10.82
CA PHE A 107 2.75 -7.36 10.98
C PHE A 107 2.31 -6.07 10.29
N CYS A 108 1.43 -6.15 9.30
CA CYS A 108 0.94 -4.95 8.61
C CYS A 108 0.17 -4.03 9.55
N GLN A 109 0.61 -2.78 9.65
CA GLN A 109 0.01 -1.77 10.52
C GLN A 109 -1.14 -1.03 9.85
N SER A 110 -1.03 -0.79 8.55
CA SER A 110 -2.03 -0.09 7.74
C SER A 110 -1.75 -0.30 6.26
N ARG A 111 -2.78 -0.08 5.44
CA ARG A 111 -2.72 -0.17 3.98
C ARG A 111 -3.51 0.98 3.34
N SER A 112 -3.14 1.44 2.15
CA SER A 112 -3.91 2.47 1.47
C SER A 112 -5.25 1.94 0.95
N ALA A 113 -5.29 0.73 0.41
CA ALA A 113 -6.52 0.09 -0.08
C ALA A 113 -6.65 -1.38 0.34
N ARG A 114 -7.89 -1.84 0.51
CA ARG A 114 -8.23 -3.26 0.55
C ARG A 114 -8.75 -3.64 -0.83
N THR A 115 -8.03 -4.52 -1.53
CA THR A 115 -8.47 -5.14 -2.77
C THR A 115 -9.07 -6.52 -2.47
N ASP A 116 -10.14 -6.84 -3.18
CA ASP A 116 -10.87 -8.12 -3.09
C ASP A 116 -10.14 -9.23 -3.84
N LEU A 117 -10.69 -10.46 -3.77
CA LEU A 117 -10.22 -11.64 -4.51
C LEU A 117 -10.00 -11.31 -6.00
N GLY A 118 -8.83 -11.66 -6.53
CA GLY A 118 -8.53 -11.49 -7.95
C GLY A 118 -8.16 -10.06 -8.38
N VAL A 119 -8.39 -9.04 -7.55
CA VAL A 119 -8.15 -7.64 -7.93
C VAL A 119 -6.66 -7.31 -7.94
N HIS A 120 -6.18 -6.83 -9.09
CA HIS A 120 -4.81 -6.34 -9.30
C HIS A 120 -4.59 -4.96 -8.66
N ALA A 121 -3.34 -4.58 -8.42
CA ALA A 121 -2.99 -3.21 -8.07
C ALA A 121 -1.67 -2.81 -8.69
N LEU A 122 -1.63 -1.65 -9.35
CA LEU A 122 -0.36 -1.06 -9.78
C LEU A 122 0.37 -0.39 -8.62
N TYR A 123 -0.34 0.19 -7.65
CA TYR A 123 0.29 0.90 -6.53
C TYR A 123 -0.58 0.89 -5.27
N ASN A 124 -0.33 -0.07 -4.39
CA ASN A 124 -0.91 -0.13 -3.05
C ASN A 124 0.19 0.12 -2.01
N VAL A 125 -0.13 0.84 -0.94
CA VAL A 125 0.85 1.19 0.09
C VAL A 125 0.59 0.33 1.32
N PHE A 126 1.59 -0.45 1.73
CA PHE A 126 1.53 -1.25 2.97
C PHE A 126 2.55 -0.74 3.98
N VAL A 127 2.17 -0.69 5.25
CA VAL A 127 3.02 -0.10 6.30
C VAL A 127 3.46 -1.16 7.28
N TYR A 128 4.78 -1.34 7.38
CA TYR A 128 5.40 -2.31 8.26
C TYR A 128 6.44 -1.65 9.17
N GLN A 129 6.78 -2.35 10.26
CA GLN A 129 7.99 -2.06 10.99
C GLN A 129 9.06 -3.06 10.58
N VAL A 130 10.09 -2.60 9.88
CA VAL A 130 11.15 -3.45 9.33
C VAL A 130 12.51 -3.01 9.86
N ASP A 131 13.40 -3.97 10.03
CA ASP A 131 14.82 -3.73 10.28
C ASP A 131 15.57 -3.81 8.95
N LEU A 132 16.14 -2.70 8.49
CA LEU A 132 16.93 -2.68 7.25
C LEU A 132 18.35 -3.23 7.41
N SER A 133 18.78 -3.55 8.64
CA SER A 133 20.09 -4.17 8.89
C SER A 133 20.08 -5.68 8.76
N CYS A 134 18.92 -6.30 8.49
CA CYS A 134 18.86 -7.71 8.18
C CYS A 134 19.55 -8.00 6.83
N GLY A 135 20.57 -8.87 6.87
CA GLY A 135 21.42 -9.11 5.71
C GLY A 135 22.51 -10.13 6.02
N GLY A 136 22.13 -11.40 6.01
CA GLY A 136 23.02 -12.54 6.00
C GLY A 136 22.23 -13.76 5.53
N ALA A 137 22.70 -14.40 4.46
CA ALA A 137 22.10 -15.60 3.89
C ALA A 137 21.79 -16.65 4.96
N VAL A 138 20.57 -17.17 4.98
CA VAL A 138 20.30 -18.47 5.60
C VAL A 138 20.59 -19.52 4.53
N GLY A 139 21.83 -20.02 4.52
CA GLY A 139 22.22 -21.21 3.76
C GLY A 139 21.98 -22.49 4.57
N GLY A 140 21.37 -23.48 3.91
CA GLY A 140 21.33 -24.92 4.29
C GLY A 140 20.17 -25.34 5.21
N GLY A 141 19.32 -26.33 4.87
CA GLY A 141 19.29 -27.22 3.72
C GLY A 141 18.06 -28.14 3.75
N ALA A 142 17.65 -28.60 2.58
CA ALA A 142 16.99 -29.88 2.36
C ALA A 142 17.18 -30.25 0.88
N SER A 143 18.08 -31.20 0.65
CA SER A 143 18.30 -31.92 -0.59
C SER A 143 17.08 -32.77 -0.98
N GLY A 144 16.78 -32.87 -2.27
CA GLY A 144 16.01 -33.98 -2.81
C GLY A 144 15.38 -33.70 -4.17
N GLY A 145 15.93 -34.31 -5.22
CA GLY A 145 15.20 -34.60 -6.47
C GLY A 145 15.55 -33.72 -7.66
N ALA A 146 16.67 -34.03 -8.32
CA ALA A 146 16.83 -33.71 -9.73
C ALA A 146 16.03 -34.74 -10.54
N GLU A 147 15.07 -34.30 -11.34
CA GLU A 147 14.59 -35.07 -12.49
C GLU A 147 14.46 -34.15 -13.72
N ASN A 148 15.23 -34.51 -14.73
CA ASN A 148 15.21 -34.01 -16.10
C ASN A 148 13.86 -34.31 -16.77
N VAL A 149 13.22 -33.33 -17.41
CA VAL A 149 12.38 -33.60 -18.60
C VAL A 149 12.52 -32.45 -19.62
N VAL A 150 13.37 -32.73 -20.61
CA VAL A 150 13.26 -32.53 -22.07
C VAL A 150 12.71 -31.21 -22.63
N ALA A 151 13.57 -30.54 -23.39
CA ALA A 151 13.27 -29.48 -24.34
C ALA A 151 12.59 -30.00 -25.62
N ASN A 152 11.72 -29.18 -26.20
CA ASN A 152 11.41 -28.98 -27.64
C ASN A 152 10.21 -27.99 -27.64
N GLY A 153 10.10 -26.93 -28.43
CA GLY A 153 10.71 -26.59 -29.71
C GLY A 153 9.59 -25.87 -30.49
N ASP A 154 9.81 -24.58 -30.76
CA ASP A 154 9.34 -23.77 -31.89
C ASP A 154 7.83 -23.60 -32.19
N ALA A 155 7.38 -22.34 -32.12
CA ALA A 155 6.55 -21.73 -33.16
C ALA A 155 6.72 -20.20 -33.14
N GLU A 156 7.25 -19.68 -34.25
CA GLU A 156 7.41 -18.26 -34.55
C GLU A 156 6.08 -17.50 -34.63
N GLY A 157 6.15 -16.21 -34.29
CA GLY A 157 5.08 -15.24 -34.51
C GLY A 157 5.64 -13.81 -34.42
N VAL A 158 6.03 -13.29 -35.58
CA VAL A 158 6.53 -11.94 -35.85
C VAL A 158 5.47 -10.87 -35.57
N VAL A 159 5.93 -9.68 -35.12
CA VAL A 159 5.41 -8.29 -35.21
C VAL A 159 5.29 -7.62 -33.82
N ALA A 160 5.64 -6.37 -33.57
CA ALA A 160 6.39 -5.34 -34.27
C ALA A 160 6.88 -4.35 -33.18
N ALA A 161 8.05 -3.78 -33.38
CA ALA A 161 8.57 -2.70 -32.56
C ALA A 161 7.69 -1.46 -32.71
N ASN A 162 7.24 -0.89 -31.59
CA ASN A 162 6.78 0.50 -31.55
C ASN A 162 7.60 1.24 -30.49
N ALA A 163 8.60 1.94 -31.00
CA ALA A 163 9.17 3.12 -30.39
C ALA A 163 8.10 4.22 -30.40
N ASP A 164 7.69 4.69 -29.23
CA ASP A 164 7.56 6.13 -28.90
C ASP A 164 6.90 6.27 -27.53
N ALA A 165 7.67 6.68 -26.54
CA ALA A 165 7.15 7.27 -25.32
C ALA A 165 8.20 8.25 -24.80
N ALA A 166 8.15 9.44 -25.40
CA ALA A 166 8.93 10.61 -25.06
C ALA A 166 9.14 10.75 -23.54
N SER A 167 10.39 10.57 -23.11
CA SER A 167 10.90 11.02 -21.84
C SER A 167 10.83 12.55 -21.81
N ARG A 168 9.82 13.08 -21.13
CA ARG A 168 9.68 14.50 -20.87
C ARG A 168 10.61 14.86 -19.71
N GLU A 169 11.87 15.17 -20.05
CA GLU A 169 12.87 15.67 -19.11
C GLU A 169 12.39 16.99 -18.50
N VAL A 170 12.14 16.97 -17.18
CA VAL A 170 11.97 18.20 -16.41
C VAL A 170 13.37 18.66 -16.01
N ALA A 171 13.90 19.62 -16.76
CA ALA A 171 15.13 20.31 -16.43
C ALA A 171 14.97 21.02 -15.08
N THR A 172 15.68 20.54 -14.06
CA THR A 172 15.93 21.29 -12.83
C THR A 172 17.29 21.94 -12.95
N ASN A 173 17.30 23.28 -13.00
CA ASN A 173 18.50 24.09 -13.07
C ASN A 173 19.42 23.79 -11.87
N GLU A 174 20.65 23.34 -12.15
CA GLU A 174 21.75 23.31 -11.20
C GLU A 174 22.47 24.67 -11.16
N ALA A 175 22.46 25.28 -9.97
CA ALA A 175 23.50 26.13 -9.39
C ALA A 175 23.02 26.35 -7.94
N THR A 176 23.72 25.96 -6.87
CA THR A 176 25.02 26.47 -6.44
C THR A 176 25.56 25.63 -5.28
N THR A 177 26.87 25.33 -5.33
CA THR A 177 27.80 25.06 -4.21
C THR A 177 27.37 24.10 -3.10
N ASP A 178 27.95 22.90 -3.18
CA ASP A 178 28.05 21.88 -2.14
C ASP A 178 28.59 22.45 -0.81
N GLU A 179 27.68 22.66 0.13
CA GLU A 179 27.95 22.44 1.55
C GLU A 179 26.96 21.37 2.02
N ALA A 180 27.40 20.12 1.99
CA ALA A 180 26.59 18.97 2.36
C ALA A 180 26.23 19.03 3.85
N THR A 181 25.09 19.64 4.16
CA THR A 181 24.58 19.67 5.54
C THR A 181 24.47 18.23 6.08
N PRO A 182 24.70 17.99 7.39
CA PRO A 182 24.66 16.65 7.98
C PRO A 182 23.35 15.90 7.71
N HIS A 183 22.26 16.63 7.49
CA HIS A 183 20.95 16.07 7.17
C HIS A 183 20.88 15.49 5.74
N SER A 184 21.52 16.11 4.74
CA SER A 184 21.49 15.60 3.35
C SER A 184 22.29 14.30 3.24
N ALA A 185 23.45 14.22 3.89
CA ALA A 185 24.27 13.02 3.93
C ALA A 185 23.55 11.84 4.62
N ALA A 186 22.90 12.09 5.76
CA ALA A 186 22.11 11.07 6.47
C ALA A 186 20.88 10.60 5.67
N LEU A 187 20.27 11.49 4.88
CA LEU A 187 19.18 11.15 3.98
C LEU A 187 19.68 10.26 2.83
N ALA A 188 20.79 10.62 2.19
CA ALA A 188 21.39 9.85 1.11
C ALA A 188 21.80 8.44 1.56
N GLU A 189 22.41 8.31 2.74
CA GLU A 189 22.76 7.01 3.32
C GLU A 189 21.51 6.15 3.58
N ARG A 190 20.42 6.78 4.05
CA ARG A 190 19.13 6.11 4.27
C ARG A 190 18.54 5.61 2.95
N THR A 191 18.51 6.45 1.93
CA THR A 191 18.01 6.09 0.60
C THR A 191 18.81 4.93 0.00
N LYS A 192 20.13 4.90 0.20
CA LYS A 192 20.98 3.76 -0.22
C LYS A 192 20.58 2.46 0.48
N LYS A 193 20.33 2.50 1.80
CA LYS A 193 19.85 1.33 2.57
C LYS A 193 18.45 0.89 2.14
N GLU A 194 17.54 1.84 1.91
CA GLU A 194 16.18 1.59 1.40
C GLU A 194 16.24 0.89 0.04
N LYS A 195 17.06 1.39 -0.90
CA LYS A 195 17.27 0.80 -2.22
C LYS A 195 17.81 -0.63 -2.15
N LYS A 196 18.86 -0.87 -1.33
CA LYS A 196 19.43 -2.21 -1.15
C LYS A 196 18.42 -3.20 -0.58
N PHE A 197 17.66 -2.79 0.45
CA PHE A 197 16.63 -3.64 1.04
C PHE A 197 15.50 -3.92 0.06
N ARG A 198 15.04 -2.92 -0.70
CA ARG A 198 14.00 -3.08 -1.73
C ARG A 198 14.42 -4.11 -2.78
N GLN A 199 15.67 -4.05 -3.23
CA GLN A 199 16.21 -5.04 -4.16
C GLN A 199 16.15 -6.45 -3.56
N LEU A 200 16.69 -6.63 -2.35
CA LEU A 200 16.67 -7.92 -1.66
C LEU A 200 15.23 -8.44 -1.41
N LEU A 201 14.29 -7.56 -1.08
CA LEU A 201 12.88 -7.89 -0.91
C LEU A 201 12.29 -8.41 -2.23
N ASN A 202 12.52 -7.72 -3.34
CA ASN A 202 12.04 -8.12 -4.66
C ASN A 202 12.67 -9.42 -5.18
N GLU A 203 13.90 -9.75 -4.77
CA GLU A 203 14.56 -11.03 -5.06
C GLU A 203 13.90 -12.21 -4.33
N HIS A 204 13.21 -11.95 -3.21
CA HIS A 204 12.55 -12.99 -2.41
C HIS A 204 11.03 -13.02 -2.57
N LEU A 205 10.43 -11.97 -3.13
CA LEU A 205 9.02 -11.94 -3.49
C LEU A 205 8.78 -12.76 -4.78
N PRO A 206 7.59 -13.36 -4.93
CA PRO A 206 7.22 -13.99 -6.20
C PRO A 206 7.09 -12.93 -7.30
N GLU A 207 7.21 -13.34 -8.57
CA GLU A 207 7.25 -12.44 -9.73
C GLU A 207 5.99 -11.58 -9.90
N ASP A 208 4.85 -12.06 -9.39
CA ASP A 208 3.55 -11.39 -9.40
C ASP A 208 3.38 -10.33 -8.30
N ILE A 209 4.39 -10.09 -7.45
CA ILE A 209 4.40 -9.03 -6.43
C ILE A 209 5.72 -8.27 -6.51
N ARG A 210 5.64 -6.94 -6.67
CA ARG A 210 6.83 -6.07 -6.75
C ARG A 210 6.72 -4.86 -5.84
N CYS A 211 7.76 -4.60 -5.06
CA CYS A 211 7.94 -3.36 -4.31
C CYS A 211 8.69 -2.34 -5.18
N PHE A 212 7.99 -1.29 -5.63
CA PHE A 212 8.55 -0.22 -6.44
C PHE A 212 9.35 0.78 -5.62
N ASP A 213 8.85 1.11 -4.42
CA ASP A 213 9.51 2.07 -3.55
C ASP A 213 9.27 1.80 -2.07
N MET A 214 10.09 2.39 -1.23
CA MET A 214 9.97 2.32 0.21
C MET A 214 10.47 3.59 0.88
N HIS A 215 9.68 4.13 1.82
CA HIS A 215 10.03 5.33 2.56
C HIS A 215 9.89 5.16 4.06
N ARG A 216 10.87 5.66 4.81
CA ARG A 216 10.74 5.78 6.27
C ARG A 216 9.63 6.77 6.62
N VAL A 217 8.69 6.36 7.45
CA VAL A 217 7.55 7.19 7.89
C VAL A 217 7.55 7.45 9.39
N THR A 218 6.79 8.46 9.81
CA THR A 218 6.60 8.79 11.22
C THR A 218 5.75 7.73 11.93
N LYS A 219 5.84 7.66 13.26
CA LYS A 219 5.06 6.69 14.05
C LYS A 219 3.54 6.85 13.87
N SER A 220 3.06 8.08 13.64
CA SER A 220 1.64 8.42 13.47
C SER A 220 1.09 8.15 12.07
N PHE A 221 1.95 7.95 11.06
CA PHE A 221 1.51 7.72 9.68
C PHE A 221 0.60 6.49 9.56
N ASP A 222 -0.56 6.62 8.91
CA ASP A 222 -1.49 5.53 8.63
C ASP A 222 -1.91 5.65 7.17
N ALA A 223 -1.52 4.67 6.34
CA ALA A 223 -1.73 4.73 4.90
C ALA A 223 -3.21 4.79 4.50
N ARG A 224 -4.13 4.29 5.34
CA ARG A 224 -5.57 4.37 5.07
C ARG A 224 -6.12 5.75 5.35
N LYS A 225 -5.72 6.33 6.49
CA LYS A 225 -6.26 7.61 6.98
C LYS A 225 -5.68 8.82 6.27
N PHE A 226 -4.42 8.73 5.84
CA PHE A 226 -3.71 9.80 5.12
C PHE A 226 -3.94 9.72 3.60
N CYS A 227 -4.64 8.70 3.11
CA CYS A 227 -5.03 8.59 1.71
C CYS A 227 -6.13 9.60 1.39
N SER A 228 -5.86 10.55 0.49
CA SER A 228 -6.83 11.55 0.04
C SER A 228 -7.77 11.01 -1.06
N PHE A 229 -7.22 10.29 -2.04
CA PHE A 229 -8.00 9.67 -3.12
C PHE A 229 -7.40 8.32 -3.53
N ARG A 230 -8.16 7.53 -4.28
CA ARG A 230 -7.74 6.27 -4.90
C ARG A 230 -8.21 6.29 -6.35
N LEU A 231 -7.34 5.89 -7.27
CA LEU A 231 -7.66 5.72 -8.68
C LEU A 231 -7.78 4.22 -8.97
N TYR A 232 -8.83 3.84 -9.68
CA TYR A 232 -9.04 2.48 -10.16
C TYR A 232 -9.30 2.52 -11.66
N GLU A 233 -8.64 1.63 -12.39
CA GLU A 233 -8.86 1.41 -13.81
C GLU A 233 -9.45 0.01 -13.98
N TYR A 234 -10.48 -0.09 -14.82
CA TYR A 234 -11.14 -1.35 -15.14
C TYR A 234 -10.90 -1.67 -16.60
N LEU A 235 -10.29 -2.83 -16.85
CA LEU A 235 -10.14 -3.39 -18.19
C LEU A 235 -11.18 -4.50 -18.36
N PHE A 236 -12.00 -4.39 -19.39
CA PHE A 236 -12.97 -5.41 -19.77
C PHE A 236 -13.15 -5.44 -21.29
N PRO A 237 -13.56 -6.59 -21.88
CA PRO A 237 -13.83 -6.69 -23.31
C PRO A 237 -14.92 -5.70 -23.74
N VAL A 238 -14.75 -5.07 -24.92
CA VAL A 238 -15.73 -4.11 -25.45
C VAL A 238 -17.12 -4.74 -25.64
N CYS A 239 -17.20 -6.04 -25.90
CA CYS A 239 -18.48 -6.75 -26.04
C CYS A 239 -19.35 -6.74 -24.77
N VAL A 240 -18.77 -6.45 -23.59
CA VAL A 240 -19.53 -6.24 -22.34
C VAL A 240 -20.39 -4.97 -22.40
N LEU A 241 -20.01 -4.01 -23.25
CA LEU A 241 -20.79 -2.78 -23.51
C LEU A 241 -21.72 -2.93 -24.72
N SER A 242 -21.68 -4.06 -25.43
CA SER A 242 -22.59 -4.29 -26.54
C SER A 242 -24.02 -4.38 -26.05
N GLU A 243 -24.95 -3.98 -26.90
CA GLU A 243 -26.37 -4.15 -26.63
C GLU A 243 -26.66 -5.61 -26.32
N VAL A 244 -27.26 -5.85 -25.16
CA VAL A 244 -27.67 -7.19 -24.75
C VAL A 244 -28.90 -7.55 -25.57
N ALA A 245 -28.79 -8.61 -26.37
CA ALA A 245 -29.97 -9.22 -26.97
C ALA A 245 -30.83 -9.83 -25.85
N VAL A 246 -31.88 -9.10 -25.46
CA VAL A 246 -32.86 -9.61 -24.51
C VAL A 246 -33.77 -10.56 -25.27
N ARG A 247 -33.95 -11.78 -24.74
CA ARG A 247 -34.94 -12.72 -25.28
C ARG A 247 -36.30 -12.03 -25.30
N ASP A 248 -37.07 -12.18 -26.38
CA ASP A 248 -38.33 -11.45 -26.56
C ASP A 248 -39.30 -11.64 -25.37
N GLU A 249 -39.32 -12.82 -24.77
CA GLU A 249 -40.12 -13.14 -23.58
C GLU A 249 -39.81 -12.28 -22.33
N TYR A 250 -38.63 -11.67 -22.26
CA TYR A 250 -38.19 -10.82 -21.15
C TYR A 250 -38.07 -9.34 -21.52
N ARG A 251 -38.45 -8.95 -22.73
CA ARG A 251 -38.22 -7.59 -23.24
C ARG A 251 -38.91 -6.53 -22.39
N ASP A 252 -40.18 -6.76 -22.06
CA ASP A 252 -40.98 -5.82 -21.27
C ASP A 252 -40.46 -5.72 -19.82
N VAL A 253 -40.21 -6.88 -19.19
CA VAL A 253 -39.66 -6.96 -17.82
C VAL A 253 -38.29 -6.27 -17.72
N PHE A 254 -37.43 -6.46 -18.73
CA PHE A 254 -36.13 -5.81 -18.79
C PHE A 254 -36.26 -4.29 -18.96
N GLY A 255 -37.17 -3.83 -19.82
CA GLY A 255 -37.47 -2.42 -20.02
C GLY A 255 -37.97 -1.73 -18.75
N GLU A 256 -38.92 -2.35 -18.04
CA GLU A 256 -39.42 -1.85 -16.76
C GLU A 256 -38.30 -1.77 -15.71
N ALA A 257 -37.48 -2.81 -15.59
CA ALA A 257 -36.37 -2.83 -14.66
C ALA A 257 -35.34 -1.72 -14.95
N LEU A 258 -35.02 -1.48 -16.23
CA LEU A 258 -34.14 -0.39 -16.64
C LEU A 258 -34.69 0.98 -16.22
N GLN A 259 -35.96 1.26 -16.47
CA GLN A 259 -36.58 2.54 -16.09
C GLN A 259 -36.52 2.77 -14.57
N VAL A 260 -36.76 1.72 -13.77
CA VAL A 260 -36.65 1.80 -12.31
C VAL A 260 -35.22 2.13 -11.88
N ILE A 261 -34.22 1.48 -12.48
CA ILE A 261 -32.81 1.71 -12.17
C ILE A 261 -32.40 3.14 -12.56
N GLU A 262 -32.71 3.57 -13.78
CA GLU A 262 -32.40 4.90 -14.29
C GLU A 262 -33.02 6.00 -13.42
N GLY A 263 -34.31 5.87 -13.11
CA GLY A 263 -35.02 6.80 -12.23
C GLY A 263 -34.35 6.92 -10.85
N ARG A 264 -33.92 5.80 -10.26
CA ARG A 264 -33.20 5.80 -8.98
C ARG A 264 -31.83 6.46 -9.07
N VAL A 265 -31.10 6.23 -10.16
CA VAL A 265 -29.80 6.87 -10.41
C VAL A 265 -29.95 8.39 -10.52
N GLU A 266 -30.97 8.87 -11.23
CA GLU A 266 -31.26 10.29 -11.35
C GLU A 266 -31.62 10.93 -10.01
N GLU A 267 -32.47 10.28 -9.22
CA GLU A 267 -32.84 10.73 -7.87
C GLU A 267 -31.59 10.91 -6.99
N LEU A 268 -30.69 9.93 -6.99
CA LEU A 268 -29.43 9.96 -6.23
C LEU A 268 -28.52 11.10 -6.71
N ARG A 269 -28.42 11.33 -8.03
CA ARG A 269 -27.66 12.45 -8.62
C ARG A 269 -28.22 13.80 -8.17
N ARG A 270 -29.55 13.98 -8.20
CA ARG A 270 -30.23 15.19 -7.71
C ARG A 270 -30.01 15.41 -6.21
N GLY A 271 -30.08 14.34 -5.42
CA GLY A 271 -29.81 14.39 -3.98
C GLY A 271 -28.37 14.81 -3.64
N LYS A 272 -27.38 14.32 -4.40
CA LYS A 272 -25.97 14.70 -4.23
C LYS A 272 -25.71 16.17 -4.58
N ARG A 273 -26.35 16.69 -5.65
CA ARG A 273 -26.28 18.12 -6.02
C ARG A 273 -26.89 19.02 -4.93
N ARG A 274 -28.02 18.63 -4.33
CA ARG A 274 -28.64 19.37 -3.22
C ARG A 274 -27.80 19.41 -1.94
N ARG A 275 -27.03 18.35 -1.67
CA ARG A 275 -26.15 18.24 -0.49
C ARG A 275 -24.78 18.92 -0.67
N GLY A 276 -24.41 19.29 -1.89
CA GLY A 276 -23.12 19.91 -2.24
C GLY A 276 -23.18 21.43 -2.49
N GLY A 277 -24.10 22.16 -1.87
CA GLY A 277 -24.15 23.62 -1.95
C GLY A 277 -22.92 24.30 -1.30
N PRO A 278 -22.53 25.50 -1.73
CA PRO A 278 -21.26 26.11 -1.35
C PRO A 278 -21.21 26.44 0.15
N GLN A 279 -20.21 25.91 0.84
CA GLN A 279 -19.82 26.42 2.16
C GLN A 279 -19.24 27.83 1.98
N LYS A 280 -20.05 28.86 2.29
CA LYS A 280 -19.57 30.21 2.58
C LYS A 280 -18.74 30.15 3.87
N GLY A 281 -17.42 30.00 3.73
CA GLY A 281 -16.46 30.39 4.76
C GLY A 281 -16.14 31.88 4.57
N GLY A 282 -16.36 32.68 5.62
CA GLY A 282 -16.10 34.11 5.61
C GLY A 282 -14.61 34.46 5.51
N GLY A 283 -14.32 35.56 4.83
CA GLY A 283 -13.03 36.23 4.73
C GLY A 283 -13.24 37.59 4.07
N GLU A 284 -12.64 38.62 4.65
CA GLU A 284 -13.03 40.04 4.57
C GLU A 284 -12.89 40.74 3.22
N ALA A 285 -13.58 41.87 3.16
CA ALA A 285 -13.66 42.82 2.06
C ALA A 285 -12.31 43.49 1.70
N ALA A 286 -12.14 43.78 0.41
CA ALA A 286 -11.42 44.97 -0.05
C ALA A 286 -12.12 45.53 -1.29
N GLN A 287 -12.57 46.77 -1.16
CA GLN A 287 -13.17 47.60 -2.22
C GLN A 287 -12.13 48.04 -3.26
N GLN A 288 -12.58 48.21 -4.51
CA GLN A 288 -12.41 49.40 -5.39
C GLN A 288 -12.69 48.95 -6.84
N SER A 289 -13.86 49.29 -7.39
CA SER A 289 -14.21 50.52 -8.13
C SER A 289 -13.54 50.63 -9.51
N GLY A 290 -14.37 50.72 -10.54
CA GLY A 290 -13.96 51.07 -11.90
C GLY A 290 -14.96 50.53 -12.92
N GLY A 291 -15.97 51.34 -13.24
CA GLY A 291 -16.99 50.99 -14.22
C GLY A 291 -16.51 51.12 -15.66
N ASP A 292 -17.45 50.76 -16.53
CA ASP A 292 -17.95 51.54 -17.65
C ASP A 292 -17.96 50.89 -19.06
N VAL A 293 -19.16 51.05 -19.64
CA VAL A 293 -19.60 51.08 -21.04
C VAL A 293 -19.83 49.80 -21.85
N ALA A 294 -21.09 49.71 -22.27
CA ALA A 294 -21.70 48.84 -23.27
C ALA A 294 -21.21 49.07 -24.71
N ALA A 295 -21.32 48.04 -25.56
CA ALA A 295 -21.72 48.22 -26.96
C ALA A 295 -22.28 46.90 -27.52
N ALA A 296 -23.56 46.93 -27.87
CA ALA A 296 -24.18 45.96 -28.75
C ALA A 296 -23.78 46.25 -30.20
N GLN A 297 -23.58 45.21 -31.01
CA GLN A 297 -23.77 45.32 -32.46
C GLN A 297 -24.23 43.99 -33.05
N LYS A 298 -25.43 44.06 -33.64
CA LYS A 298 -26.01 43.10 -34.58
C LYS A 298 -25.39 43.32 -35.97
N GLY A 299 -25.26 42.24 -36.73
CA GLY A 299 -25.17 42.15 -38.19
C GLY A 299 -25.08 40.65 -38.51
N ALA A 300 -26.12 39.98 -39.03
CA ALA A 300 -26.75 40.07 -40.37
C ALA A 300 -25.86 39.51 -41.49
N ASP A 301 -26.50 38.69 -42.33
CA ASP A 301 -26.07 38.04 -43.57
C ASP A 301 -25.27 36.74 -43.38
N GLU A 302 -25.64 35.56 -43.89
CA GLU A 302 -26.66 35.09 -44.87
C GLU A 302 -27.18 33.70 -44.43
#